data_AF-A0A353EPV4-F1
#
_entry.id   AF-A0A353EPV4-F1
#
_cell.length_a   1.000
_cell.length_b   1.000
_cell.length_c   1.000
_cell.angle_alpha   90.00
_cell.angle_beta   90.00
_cell.angle_gamma   90.00
#
_symmetry.space_group_name_H-M   'P 1'
#
loop_
_entity.id
_entity.type
_entity.pdbx_description
1 polymer ?
#
loop_
_entity_poly.entity_id
_entity_poly.type
_entity_poly.pdbx_seq_one_letter_code
_entity_poly.pdbx_strand_id
1 'polypeptide(L)'
;MEAVLFKSPELVDALLTSGAEVNLKDLLGRTVLILLVTYRDQASEDEKISLAQKLVFKGGDLSVRDQNGQTAKEIAQSRGLARLAEIL
;
A
#
# COMPACT_ATOMS: atom_id res chain seq x y z
N MET A 1 3.87 -1.05 11.16
CA MET A 1 3.40 -1.42 9.80
C MET A 1 4.35 -0.88 8.73
N GLU A 2 4.68 0.41 8.74
CA GLU A 2 5.62 1.05 7.78
C GLU A 2 6.97 0.33 7.63
N ALA A 3 7.71 0.10 8.72
CA ALA A 3 9.06 -0.46 8.65
C ALA A 3 9.11 -1.90 8.10
N VAL A 4 8.07 -2.70 8.36
CA VAL A 4 7.98 -4.09 7.88
C VAL A 4 7.73 -4.14 6.37
N LEU A 5 6.95 -3.19 5.87
CA LEU A 5 6.53 -3.16 4.47
C LEU A 5 7.70 -3.03 3.49
N PHE A 6 8.67 -2.18 3.82
CA PHE A 6 9.75 -1.80 2.91
C PHE A 6 11.11 -2.41 3.24
N LYS A 7 11.35 -2.82 4.50
CA LYS A 7 12.61 -3.47 4.87
C LYS A 7 12.63 -4.98 4.61
N SER A 8 11.46 -5.60 4.42
CA SER A 8 11.36 -7.05 4.25
C SER A 8 10.17 -7.44 3.38
N PRO A 9 10.27 -7.26 2.04
CA PRO A 9 9.23 -7.69 1.10
C PRO A 9 8.83 -9.16 1.26
N GLU A 10 9.78 -10.02 1.60
CA GLU A 10 9.56 -11.46 1.84
C GLU A 10 8.72 -11.70 3.10
N LEU A 11 8.88 -10.84 4.12
CA LEU A 11 8.05 -10.89 5.32
C LEU A 11 6.62 -10.46 5.00
N VAL A 12 6.44 -9.49 4.10
CA VAL A 12 5.11 -9.10 3.61
C VAL A 12 4.46 -10.26 2.87
N ASP A 13 5.18 -10.93 1.97
CA ASP A 13 4.67 -12.12 1.27
C ASP A 13 4.30 -13.26 2.24
N ALA A 14 5.13 -13.51 3.26
CA ALA A 14 4.85 -14.52 4.27
C ALA A 14 3.61 -14.18 5.10
N LEU A 15 3.45 -12.91 5.49
CA LEU A 15 2.27 -12.43 6.22
C LEU A 15 1.00 -12.56 5.37
N LEU A 16 1.05 -12.12 4.11
CA LEU A 16 -0.07 -12.23 3.17
C LEU A 16 -0.45 -13.68 2.87
N THR A 17 0.53 -14.59 2.86
CA THR A 17 0.28 -16.04 2.69
C THR A 17 -0.33 -16.66 3.96
N SER A 18 0.00 -16.13 5.14
CA SER A 18 -0.51 -16.60 6.42
C SER A 18 -1.93 -16.09 6.74
N GLY A 19 -2.60 -15.41 5.80
CA GLY A 19 -3.93 -14.85 6.00
C GLY A 19 -3.93 -13.52 6.75
N ALA A 20 -2.82 -12.78 6.75
CA ALA A 20 -2.79 -11.44 7.33
C ALA A 20 -3.83 -10.54 6.66
N GLU A 21 -4.54 -9.78 7.48
CA GLU A 21 -5.58 -8.88 7.03
C GLU A 21 -4.97 -7.67 6.29
N VAL A 22 -5.20 -7.60 4.97
CA VAL A 22 -4.65 -6.58 4.06
C VAL A 22 -5.20 -5.18 4.28
N ASN A 23 -6.34 -5.07 4.96
CA ASN A 23 -7.10 -3.84 5.16
C ASN A 23 -6.92 -3.26 6.57
N LEU A 24 -5.99 -3.79 7.36
CA LEU A 24 -5.64 -3.24 8.65
C LEU A 24 -5.24 -1.78 8.51
N LYS A 25 -5.81 -0.96 9.38
CA LYS A 25 -5.53 0.47 9.46
C LYS A 25 -4.53 0.72 10.57
N ASP A 26 -3.56 1.59 10.32
CA ASP A 26 -2.76 2.16 11.39
C ASP A 26 -3.55 3.23 12.17
N LEU A 27 -2.89 3.87 13.15
CA LEU A 27 -3.49 4.91 13.98
C LEU A 27 -3.94 6.15 13.20
N LEU A 28 -3.50 6.29 11.94
CA LEU A 28 -3.87 7.37 11.03
C LEU A 28 -4.93 6.93 10.01
N GLY A 29 -5.54 5.75 10.20
CA GLY A 29 -6.54 5.21 9.29
C GLY A 29 -5.96 4.67 7.98
N ARG A 30 -4.63 4.58 7.86
CA ARG A 30 -3.95 4.21 6.61
C ARG A 30 -3.83 2.70 6.50
N THR A 31 -4.26 2.17 5.37
CA THR A 31 -3.99 0.78 4.98
C THR A 31 -2.62 0.65 4.36
N VAL A 32 -2.16 -0.58 4.18
CA VAL A 32 -0.88 -0.85 3.54
C VAL A 32 -0.79 -0.28 2.12
N LEU A 33 -1.90 -0.23 1.37
CA LEU A 33 -2.00 0.41 0.06
C LEU A 33 -1.77 1.92 0.13
N ILE A 34 -2.30 2.59 1.16
CA ILE A 34 -2.05 4.02 1.42
C ILE A 34 -0.59 4.25 1.82
N LEU A 35 0.00 3.36 2.62
CA LEU A 35 1.41 3.49 3.01
C LEU A 35 2.35 3.42 1.79
N LEU A 36 2.09 2.56 0.80
CA LEU A 36 2.89 2.46 -0.43
C LEU A 36 3.05 3.79 -1.16
N VAL A 37 1.97 4.56 -1.23
CA VAL A 37 1.92 5.84 -1.93
C VAL A 37 2.27 7.01 -1.02
N THR A 38 2.44 6.79 0.29
CA THR A 38 2.82 7.80 1.29
C THR A 38 4.34 7.91 1.44
N TYR A 39 5.09 6.82 1.32
CA TYR A 39 6.55 6.82 1.52
C TYR A 39 7.31 6.64 0.22
N ARG A 40 7.90 7.72 -0.31
CA ARG A 40 8.58 7.72 -1.62
C ARG A 40 9.96 7.05 -1.59
N ASP A 41 10.71 7.21 -0.52
CA ASP A 41 12.14 6.88 -0.53
C ASP A 41 12.48 5.48 0.02
N GLN A 42 11.46 4.72 0.42
CA GLN A 42 11.64 3.42 1.10
C GLN A 42 11.76 2.22 0.13
N ALA A 43 11.32 2.38 -1.12
CA ALA A 43 11.38 1.34 -2.15
C ALA A 43 11.27 1.98 -3.54
N SER A 44 11.85 1.31 -4.54
CA SER A 44 11.71 1.69 -5.95
C SER A 44 10.25 1.64 -6.40
N GLU A 45 9.94 2.34 -7.50
CA GLU A 45 8.58 2.36 -8.03
C GLU A 45 8.12 0.96 -8.46
N ASP A 46 9.00 0.15 -9.05
CA ASP A 46 8.68 -1.19 -9.54
C ASP A 46 8.42 -2.18 -8.38
N GLU A 47 9.14 -2.05 -7.26
CA GLU A 47 8.86 -2.81 -6.03
C GLU A 47 7.48 -2.47 -5.46
N LYS A 48 7.14 -1.17 -5.42
CA LYS A 48 5.83 -0.70 -4.96
C LYS A 48 4.71 -1.16 -5.89
N ILE A 49 4.93 -1.14 -7.19
CA ILE A 49 3.98 -1.65 -8.19
C ILE A 49 3.71 -3.14 -7.97
N SER A 50 4.78 -3.94 -7.87
CA SER A 50 4.67 -5.39 -7.65
C SER A 50 3.91 -5.71 -6.37
N LEU A 51 4.19 -4.95 -5.32
CA LEU A 51 3.53 -5.11 -4.02
C LEU A 51 2.07 -4.64 -4.05
N ALA A 52 1.77 -3.52 -4.69
CA ALA A 52 0.39 -3.03 -4.88
C ALA A 52 -0.47 -4.06 -5.61
N GLN A 53 0.04 -4.64 -6.70
CA GLN A 53 -0.65 -5.70 -7.46
C GLN A 53 -0.97 -6.92 -6.59
N LYS A 54 0.01 -7.39 -5.80
CA LYS A 54 -0.19 -8.52 -4.89
C LYS A 54 -1.26 -8.21 -3.84
N LEU A 55 -1.22 -7.03 -3.24
CA LEU A 55 -2.16 -6.61 -2.20
C LEU A 55 -3.59 -6.50 -2.76
N VAL A 56 -3.76 -5.90 -3.93
CA VAL A 56 -5.06 -5.82 -4.63
C VAL A 56 -5.57 -7.22 -4.96
N PHE A 57 -4.72 -8.09 -5.50
CA PHE A 57 -5.07 -9.49 -5.80
C PHE A 57 -5.52 -10.26 -4.54
N LYS A 58 -4.96 -9.93 -3.37
CA LYS A 58 -5.32 -10.51 -2.07
C LYS A 58 -6.54 -9.85 -1.41
N GLY A 59 -7.26 -8.98 -2.10
CA GLY A 59 -8.47 -8.33 -1.57
C GLY A 59 -8.21 -7.01 -0.85
N GLY A 60 -7.10 -6.33 -1.17
CA GLY A 60 -6.83 -4.98 -0.69
C GLY A 60 -7.93 -4.01 -1.10
N ASP A 61 -8.56 -3.38 -0.12
CA ASP A 61 -9.66 -2.45 -0.30
C ASP A 61 -9.13 -1.06 -0.73
N LEU A 62 -9.36 -0.76 -2.00
CA LEU A 62 -8.99 0.50 -2.65
C LEU A 62 -9.85 1.69 -2.18
N SER A 63 -11.01 1.41 -1.57
CA SER A 63 -11.97 2.44 -1.15
C SER A 63 -11.66 3.04 0.22
N VAL A 64 -10.71 2.47 0.97
CA VAL A 64 -10.35 2.96 2.29
C VAL A 64 -9.80 4.37 2.21
N ARG A 65 -10.33 5.23 3.07
CA ARG A 65 -9.85 6.60 3.27
C ARG A 65 -9.02 6.71 4.54
N ASP A 66 -7.92 7.47 4.46
CA ASP A 66 -7.13 7.88 5.61
C ASP A 66 -7.86 8.96 6.44
N GLN A 67 -7.21 9.47 7.50
CA GLN A 67 -7.74 10.57 8.31
C GLN A 67 -7.94 11.89 7.55
N ASN A 68 -7.27 12.08 6.42
CA ASN A 68 -7.48 13.24 5.54
C ASN A 68 -8.65 13.02 4.58
N GLY A 69 -9.31 11.86 4.66
CA GLY A 69 -10.39 11.48 3.77
C GLY A 69 -9.89 11.04 2.39
N GLN A 70 -8.60 10.70 2.22
CA GLN A 70 -8.03 10.35 0.92
C GLN A 70 -7.82 8.85 0.76
N THR A 71 -8.09 8.33 -0.43
CA THR A 71 -7.79 6.96 -0.85
C THR A 71 -6.35 6.83 -1.35
N ALA A 72 -5.86 5.59 -1.46
CA ALA A 72 -4.52 5.32 -2.00
C ALA A 72 -4.35 5.87 -3.43
N LYS A 73 -5.39 5.77 -4.27
CA LYS A 73 -5.40 6.30 -5.63
C LYS A 73 -5.28 7.83 -5.65
N GLU A 74 -6.10 8.53 -4.86
CA GLU A 74 -6.10 9.99 -4.79
C GLU A 74 -4.72 10.52 -4.33
N ILE A 75 -4.12 9.86 -3.33
CA ILE A 75 -2.77 10.20 -2.87
C ILE A 75 -1.74 9.94 -4.00
N ALA A 76 -1.80 8.79 -4.68
CA ALA A 76 -0.89 8.49 -5.80
C ALA A 76 -0.94 9.56 -6.90
N GLN A 77 -2.16 9.98 -7.29
CA GLN A 77 -2.38 11.02 -8.28
C GLN A 77 -1.82 12.37 -7.85
N SER A 78 -2.11 12.79 -6.62
CA SER A 78 -1.60 14.07 -6.07
C SER A 78 -0.06 14.13 -6.03
N ARG A 79 0.59 12.97 -5.94
CA ARG A 79 2.04 12.83 -5.92
C ARG A 79 2.63 12.51 -7.29
N GLY A 80 1.85 12.46 -8.36
CA GLY A 80 2.35 12.12 -9.70
C GLY A 80 2.90 10.69 -9.82
N LEU A 81 2.47 9.76 -8.97
CA LEU A 81 2.81 8.34 -9.05
C LEU A 81 1.84 7.64 -10.03
N ALA A 82 1.91 8.02 -11.31
CA ALA A 82 0.91 7.63 -12.31
C ALA A 82 0.72 6.12 -12.42
N ARG A 83 1.81 5.35 -12.48
CA ARG A 83 1.75 3.89 -12.60
C ARG A 83 1.11 3.21 -11.38
N LEU A 84 1.36 3.73 -10.18
CA LEU A 84 0.70 3.26 -8.96
C LEU A 84 -0.78 3.63 -8.93
N ALA A 85 -1.14 4.83 -9.39
CA ALA A 85 -2.53 5.28 -9.45
C ALA A 85 -3.40 4.49 -10.45
N GLU A 86 -2.78 3.82 -11.43
CA GLU A 86 -3.47 2.92 -12.36
C GLU A 86 -3.83 1.57 -11.73
N ILE A 87 -3.03 1.12 -10.75
CA ILE A 87 -3.24 -0.14 -10.03
C ILE A 87 -4.24 0.03 -8.89
N LEU A 88 -4.27 1.23 -8.30
CA LEU A 88 -5.09 1.61 -7.14
C LEU A 88 -6.41 2.26 -7.56
#